data_AF-A0A158FHQ8-F1
#
_entry.id   AF-A0A158FHQ8-F1
#
_cell.length_a   1.000
_cell.length_b   1.000
_cell.length_c   1.000
_cell.angle_alpha   90.00
_cell.angle_beta   90.00
_cell.angle_gamma   90.00
#
_symmetry.space_group_name_H-M   'P 1'
#
loop_
_entity.id
_entity.type
_entity.pdbx_description
1 polymer ?
#
loop_
_entity_poly.entity_id
_entity_poly.type
_entity_poly.pdbx_seq_one_letter_code
_entity_poly.pdbx_strand_id
1 'polypeptide(L)'
;MTKQSTSKRDDFPGKVKLDLAKRVNFRCSICDNHTAGPKSGSDAPIYLGRAAHIKAAAPGGPRYDPEQTREERRSIANGIFACPHCADLIDQDDSAYSVADLVRFKQVAENRARERLDRHPVEEAIASKSLTQINRAVQLYCLNEEERLEQLDSRFSTSVTWGEHGPVHEMRAREPIAPRITMNGEDRHAVLTAIRDVLDYGGSRSFENVDIKLEGSPVFAEVDGVVKRFAISTEVRESTLSVAFGSSEEDAVVVDFIGEISGGALGYRIGGSAYDGLLRVELQYDRATRDVNVKLHFGLDRWSRKPLLRLPHFPKLMQFSRALRKRTDMKLALTTADEEREICRGRLDAGDASRHLHAFLTELQFLRKIDAFFGLDVRMPEDVDDVLRGAGEHDEILALVDIHESQEQGVTMTLVPNESVNELVLAVQNHKPNAVKLTQKVDINLFGQRLGPYDVDVECPNVVVMPVGPVTMQASVPVQLQMKAVEGARWTARKA
;
A
#
# COMPACT_ATOMS: atom_id res chain seq x y z
N MET A 1 15.19 -59.26 -59.80
CA MET A 1 16.60 -59.66 -59.96
C MET A 1 17.28 -59.68 -58.60
N THR A 2 17.34 -60.85 -57.97
CA THR A 2 18.01 -61.08 -56.69
C THR A 2 19.51 -61.24 -56.95
N LYS A 3 20.30 -60.18 -56.69
CA LYS A 3 21.76 -60.28 -56.64
C LYS A 3 22.15 -60.92 -55.31
N GLN A 4 22.39 -62.23 -55.36
CA GLN A 4 23.06 -62.97 -54.29
C GLN A 4 24.53 -62.54 -54.30
N SER A 5 24.94 -61.66 -53.37
CA SER A 5 26.36 -61.37 -53.16
C SER A 5 26.95 -62.40 -52.20
N THR A 6 27.80 -63.25 -52.76
CA THR A 6 28.66 -64.18 -52.04
C THR A 6 29.75 -63.39 -51.29
N SER A 7 29.43 -62.90 -50.10
CA SER A 7 30.42 -62.40 -49.17
C SER A 7 30.91 -63.54 -48.28
N LYS A 8 32.21 -63.90 -48.36
CA LYS A 8 32.90 -64.82 -47.45
C LYS A 8 33.01 -64.30 -46.00
N ARG A 9 32.35 -63.17 -45.68
CA ARG A 9 32.36 -62.53 -44.35
C ARG A 9 31.19 -63.04 -43.52
N ASP A 10 31.50 -63.51 -42.32
CA ASP A 10 30.51 -64.00 -41.36
C ASP A 10 29.83 -62.84 -40.62
N ASP A 11 28.97 -62.09 -41.32
CA ASP A 11 28.29 -60.93 -40.76
C ASP A 11 27.24 -61.27 -39.69
N PHE A 12 27.11 -60.39 -38.69
CA PHE A 12 26.06 -60.46 -37.67
C PHE A 12 24.65 -60.46 -38.28
N PRO A 13 23.76 -61.37 -37.87
CA PRO A 13 22.33 -61.28 -38.17
C PRO A 13 21.72 -59.96 -37.66
N GLY A 14 20.66 -59.47 -38.32
CA GLY A 14 19.99 -58.22 -37.92
C GLY A 14 19.56 -58.17 -36.46
N LYS A 15 19.07 -59.29 -35.92
CA LYS A 15 18.71 -59.44 -34.50
C LYS A 15 19.92 -59.18 -33.59
N VAL A 16 21.09 -59.75 -33.91
CA VAL A 16 22.31 -59.57 -33.11
C VAL A 16 22.76 -58.12 -33.12
N LYS A 17 22.70 -57.43 -34.27
CA LYS A 17 23.03 -56.00 -34.36
C LYS A 17 22.12 -55.15 -33.47
N LEU A 18 20.82 -55.42 -33.49
CA LEU A 18 19.85 -54.71 -32.67
C LEU A 18 20.02 -55.01 -31.18
N ASP A 19 20.26 -56.27 -30.82
CA ASP A 19 20.48 -56.68 -29.43
C ASP A 19 21.75 -56.03 -28.86
N LEU A 20 22.84 -55.97 -29.65
CA LEU A 20 24.06 -55.24 -29.28
C LEU A 20 23.77 -53.76 -28.99
N ALA A 21 22.99 -53.09 -29.84
CA ALA A 21 22.61 -51.69 -29.64
C ALA A 21 21.76 -51.49 -28.38
N LYS A 22 20.76 -52.36 -28.15
CA LYS A 22 19.86 -52.29 -27.01
C LYS A 22 20.58 -52.49 -25.67
N ARG A 23 21.54 -53.42 -25.61
CA ARG A 23 22.30 -53.75 -24.39
C ARG A 23 23.13 -52.58 -23.84
N VAL A 24 23.47 -51.62 -24.70
CA VAL A 24 24.19 -50.39 -24.31
C VAL A 24 23.32 -49.14 -24.47
N ASN A 25 21.99 -49.32 -24.54
CA ASN A 25 21.00 -48.25 -24.72
C ASN A 25 21.33 -47.28 -25.87
N PHE A 26 21.71 -47.84 -27.03
CA PHE A 26 22.10 -47.10 -28.24
C PHE A 26 23.25 -46.10 -28.05
N ARG A 27 24.13 -46.33 -27.06
CA ARG A 27 25.38 -45.57 -26.88
C ARG A 27 26.61 -46.34 -27.35
N CYS A 28 27.62 -45.62 -27.83
CA CYS A 28 28.88 -46.22 -28.24
C CYS A 28 29.59 -46.89 -27.04
N SER A 29 30.05 -48.13 -27.19
CA SER A 29 30.69 -48.86 -26.09
C SER A 29 32.06 -48.29 -25.68
N ILE A 30 32.63 -47.40 -26.49
CA ILE A 30 33.95 -46.79 -26.23
C ILE A 30 33.79 -45.37 -25.71
N CYS A 31 33.21 -44.47 -26.51
CA CYS A 31 33.08 -43.05 -26.16
C CYS A 31 31.76 -42.66 -25.49
N ASP A 32 30.82 -43.62 -25.31
CA ASP A 32 29.50 -43.41 -24.69
C ASP A 32 28.58 -42.41 -25.42
N ASN A 33 28.96 -41.95 -26.62
CA ASN A 33 28.15 -41.03 -27.42
C ASN A 33 26.84 -41.68 -27.90
N HIS A 34 25.78 -40.88 -28.05
CA HIS A 34 24.50 -41.31 -28.59
C HIS A 34 24.64 -41.70 -30.07
N THR A 35 23.93 -42.76 -30.46
CA THR A 35 23.91 -43.23 -31.85
C THR A 35 22.51 -43.37 -32.42
N ALA A 36 21.48 -42.98 -31.65
CA ALA A 36 20.09 -42.98 -32.09
C ALA A 36 19.42 -41.66 -31.68
N GLY A 37 18.47 -41.20 -32.50
CA GLY A 37 17.70 -39.99 -32.26
C GLY A 37 16.55 -39.83 -33.24
N PRO A 38 15.69 -38.82 -33.08
CA PRO A 38 14.59 -38.57 -34.01
C PRO A 38 15.10 -38.07 -35.36
N LYS A 39 14.43 -38.46 -36.45
CA LYS A 39 14.67 -37.89 -37.77
C LYS A 39 13.81 -36.64 -37.95
N SER A 40 14.42 -35.50 -38.25
CA SER A 40 13.67 -34.27 -38.51
C SER A 40 12.65 -34.46 -39.63
N GLY A 41 11.39 -34.09 -39.38
CA GLY A 41 10.29 -34.19 -40.34
C GLY A 41 9.72 -35.60 -40.56
N SER A 42 9.97 -36.55 -39.65
CA SER A 42 9.43 -37.91 -39.73
C SER A 42 9.34 -38.56 -38.34
N ASP A 43 8.37 -39.45 -38.14
CA ASP A 43 8.29 -40.30 -36.94
C ASP A 43 9.36 -41.42 -36.93
N ALA A 44 10.16 -41.53 -37.99
CA ALA A 44 11.22 -42.52 -38.07
C ALA A 44 12.44 -42.12 -37.21
N PRO A 45 13.12 -43.08 -36.56
CA PRO A 45 14.40 -42.83 -35.91
C PRO A 45 15.55 -42.74 -36.92
N ILE A 46 16.62 -42.05 -36.53
CA ILE A 46 17.95 -42.15 -37.13
C ILE A 46 18.77 -43.13 -36.26
N TYR A 47 19.45 -44.08 -36.90
CA TYR A 47 20.45 -44.96 -36.27
C TYR A 47 21.79 -44.79 -36.97
N LEU A 48 22.82 -44.37 -36.23
CA LEU A 48 24.17 -44.15 -36.73
C LEU A 48 25.15 -45.25 -36.27
N GLY A 49 24.81 -46.02 -35.24
CA GLY A 49 25.71 -47.01 -34.65
C GLY A 49 25.92 -48.25 -35.52
N ARG A 50 27.06 -48.91 -35.33
CA ARG A 50 27.50 -50.10 -36.06
C ARG A 50 27.85 -51.22 -35.08
N ALA A 51 27.58 -52.45 -35.49
CA ALA A 51 28.08 -53.64 -34.80
C ALA A 51 29.44 -54.02 -35.38
N ALA A 52 30.51 -53.80 -34.62
CA ALA A 52 31.87 -54.19 -34.96
C ALA A 52 32.19 -55.58 -34.36
N HIS A 53 33.08 -56.31 -35.03
CA HIS A 53 33.52 -57.62 -34.53
C HIS A 53 34.74 -57.44 -33.63
N ILE A 54 34.77 -58.13 -32.49
CA ILE A 54 35.90 -58.16 -31.57
C ILE A 54 37.04 -58.97 -32.21
N LYS A 55 36.75 -60.18 -32.69
CA LYS A 55 37.61 -60.99 -33.57
C LYS A 55 37.04 -60.98 -34.98
N ALA A 56 37.88 -60.80 -36.00
CA ALA A 56 37.42 -60.57 -37.37
C ALA A 56 36.45 -61.63 -37.91
N ALA A 57 35.50 -61.17 -38.72
CA ALA A 57 34.47 -61.99 -39.35
C ALA A 57 34.97 -62.83 -40.54
N ALA A 58 36.23 -62.69 -40.95
CA ALA A 58 36.80 -63.40 -42.09
C ALA A 58 38.33 -63.53 -41.95
N PRO A 59 38.94 -64.59 -42.54
CA PRO A 59 40.38 -64.72 -42.63
C PRO A 59 41.04 -63.47 -43.20
N GLY A 60 42.18 -63.06 -42.62
CA GLY A 60 42.94 -61.88 -43.04
C GLY A 60 42.42 -60.55 -42.50
N GLY A 61 41.35 -60.54 -41.70
CA GLY A 61 40.89 -59.35 -40.98
C GLY A 61 41.63 -59.12 -39.64
N PRO A 62 41.52 -57.92 -39.05
CA PRO A 62 42.13 -57.60 -37.76
C PRO A 62 41.69 -58.56 -36.66
N ARG A 63 42.63 -59.10 -35.88
CA ARG A 63 42.36 -60.02 -34.77
C ARG A 63 41.60 -61.29 -35.19
N TYR A 64 41.79 -61.76 -36.43
CA TYR A 64 41.19 -63.01 -36.89
C TYR A 64 41.69 -64.21 -36.09
N ASP A 65 40.78 -65.09 -35.69
CA ASP A 65 41.07 -66.31 -34.96
C ASP A 65 40.63 -67.52 -35.81
N PRO A 66 41.58 -68.35 -36.30
CA PRO A 66 41.26 -69.51 -37.13
C PRO A 66 40.49 -70.59 -36.36
N GLU A 67 40.64 -70.66 -35.04
CA GLU A 67 39.94 -71.65 -34.19
C GLU A 67 38.50 -71.24 -33.89
N GLN A 68 38.13 -69.98 -34.16
CA GLN A 68 36.77 -69.49 -33.94
C GLN A 68 35.83 -69.99 -35.03
N THR A 69 34.78 -70.71 -34.63
CA THR A 69 33.73 -71.23 -35.52
C THR A 69 32.91 -70.10 -36.15
N ARG A 70 32.20 -70.41 -37.24
CA ARG A 70 31.32 -69.46 -37.92
C ARG A 70 30.21 -68.96 -36.99
N GLU A 71 29.65 -69.85 -36.18
CA GLU A 71 28.60 -69.57 -35.22
C GLU A 71 29.11 -68.59 -34.15
N GLU A 72 30.32 -68.80 -33.65
CA GLU A 72 30.96 -67.92 -32.68
C GLU A 72 31.30 -66.55 -33.26
N ARG A 73 31.78 -66.46 -34.51
CA ARG A 73 32.06 -65.19 -35.19
C ARG A 73 30.81 -64.31 -35.29
N ARG A 74 29.66 -64.93 -35.53
CA ARG A 74 28.34 -64.27 -35.70
C ARG A 74 27.58 -64.12 -34.38
N SER A 75 28.12 -64.61 -33.28
CA SER A 75 27.48 -64.57 -31.98
C SER A 75 27.52 -63.16 -31.38
N ILE A 76 26.54 -62.84 -30.53
CA ILE A 76 26.55 -61.58 -29.79
C ILE A 76 27.79 -61.44 -28.91
N ALA A 77 28.40 -62.54 -28.45
CA ALA A 77 29.62 -62.51 -27.65
C ALA A 77 30.79 -61.85 -28.40
N ASN A 78 30.90 -62.10 -29.71
CA ASN A 78 31.94 -61.54 -30.57
C ASN A 78 31.65 -60.10 -31.09
N GLY A 79 30.52 -59.50 -30.72
CA GLY A 79 30.14 -58.16 -31.20
C GLY A 79 30.33 -57.07 -30.16
N ILE A 80 30.66 -55.86 -30.61
CA ILE A 80 30.63 -54.62 -29.83
C ILE A 80 29.87 -53.55 -30.61
N PHE A 81 29.06 -52.73 -29.93
CA PHE A 81 28.32 -51.64 -30.56
C PHE A 81 29.07 -50.32 -30.45
N ALA A 82 29.33 -49.65 -31.56
CA ALA A 82 30.13 -48.43 -31.62
C ALA A 82 29.52 -47.37 -32.55
N CYS A 83 29.81 -46.09 -32.32
CA CYS A 83 29.51 -45.04 -33.30
C CYS A 83 30.40 -45.21 -34.55
N PRO A 84 30.08 -44.58 -35.69
CA PRO A 84 30.86 -44.71 -36.92
C PRO A 84 32.35 -44.48 -36.71
N HIS A 85 32.71 -43.40 -36.00
CA HIS A 85 34.09 -43.03 -35.73
C HIS A 85 34.85 -44.11 -34.95
N CYS A 86 34.30 -44.58 -33.83
CA CYS A 86 34.96 -45.62 -33.04
C CYS A 86 34.97 -46.97 -33.76
N ALA A 87 33.95 -47.28 -34.57
CA ALA A 87 33.95 -48.50 -35.38
C ALA A 87 35.08 -48.49 -36.42
N ASP A 88 35.31 -47.35 -37.08
CA ASP A 88 36.41 -47.19 -38.03
C ASP A 88 37.79 -47.30 -37.35
N LEU A 89 37.94 -46.74 -36.14
CA LEU A 89 39.19 -46.86 -35.36
C LEU A 89 39.51 -48.31 -34.95
N ILE A 90 38.51 -49.09 -34.53
CA ILE A 90 38.67 -50.51 -34.16
C ILE A 90 39.25 -51.32 -35.31
N ASP A 91 38.83 -51.03 -36.55
CA ASP A 91 39.25 -51.76 -37.75
C ASP A 91 40.63 -51.28 -38.26
N GLN A 92 41.03 -50.03 -37.98
CA GLN A 92 42.27 -49.43 -38.50
C GLN A 92 43.47 -49.52 -37.56
N ASP A 93 43.26 -49.63 -36.24
CA ASP A 93 44.33 -49.72 -35.24
C ASP A 93 44.13 -50.93 -34.33
N ASP A 94 44.56 -52.10 -34.80
CA ASP A 94 44.40 -53.34 -34.04
C ASP A 94 45.31 -53.44 -32.82
N SER A 95 46.38 -52.65 -32.79
CA SER A 95 47.31 -52.53 -31.68
C SER A 95 46.71 -51.77 -30.48
N ALA A 96 45.97 -50.68 -30.74
CA ALA A 96 45.28 -49.91 -29.70
C ALA A 96 43.95 -50.53 -29.27
N TYR A 97 43.39 -51.43 -30.07
CA TYR A 97 42.12 -52.11 -29.80
C TYR A 97 42.31 -53.63 -29.77
N SER A 98 43.03 -54.14 -28.77
CA SER A 98 43.21 -55.58 -28.60
C SER A 98 41.87 -56.30 -28.32
N VAL A 99 41.82 -57.62 -28.50
CA VAL A 99 40.64 -58.43 -28.15
C VAL A 99 40.25 -58.22 -26.68
N ALA A 100 41.24 -58.16 -25.79
CA ALA A 100 41.02 -57.95 -24.36
C ALA A 100 40.38 -56.57 -24.07
N ASP A 101 40.88 -55.52 -24.72
CA ASP A 101 40.34 -54.16 -24.54
C ASP A 101 38.91 -54.05 -25.07
N LEU A 102 38.62 -54.64 -26.23
CA LEU A 102 37.27 -54.62 -26.80
C LEU A 102 36.27 -55.40 -25.93
N VAL A 103 36.68 -56.53 -25.35
CA VAL A 103 35.85 -57.25 -24.36
C VAL A 103 35.62 -56.39 -23.12
N ARG A 104 36.66 -55.71 -22.62
CA ARG A 104 36.54 -54.80 -21.48
C ARG A 104 35.61 -53.62 -21.77
N PHE A 105 35.75 -52.95 -22.92
CA PHE A 105 34.91 -51.82 -23.31
C PHE A 105 33.44 -52.23 -23.41
N LYS A 106 33.17 -53.38 -24.01
CA LYS A 106 31.82 -53.96 -24.03
C LYS A 106 31.24 -54.14 -22.63
N GLN A 107 31.99 -54.78 -21.73
CA GLN A 107 31.53 -55.01 -20.35
C GLN A 107 31.27 -53.70 -19.61
N VAL A 108 32.18 -52.73 -19.72
CA VAL A 108 32.04 -51.41 -19.10
C VAL A 108 30.80 -50.68 -19.64
N ALA A 109 30.55 -50.73 -20.94
CA ALA A 109 29.39 -50.09 -21.57
C ALA A 109 28.07 -50.72 -21.12
N GLU A 110 28.00 -52.05 -21.06
CA GLU A 110 26.83 -52.77 -20.56
C GLU A 110 26.59 -52.50 -19.07
N ASN A 111 27.64 -52.36 -18.26
CA ASN A 111 27.53 -51.97 -16.85
C ASN A 111 27.01 -50.54 -16.69
N ARG A 112 27.51 -49.57 -17.47
CA ARG A 112 26.99 -48.19 -17.47
C ARG A 112 25.52 -48.15 -17.87
N ALA A 113 25.11 -48.95 -18.85
CA ALA A 113 23.71 -49.05 -19.25
C ALA A 113 22.83 -49.58 -18.13
N ARG A 114 23.31 -50.59 -17.38
CA ARG A 114 22.62 -51.12 -16.19
C ARG A 114 22.54 -50.11 -15.05
N GLU A 115 23.63 -49.43 -14.72
CA GLU A 115 23.62 -48.36 -13.71
C GLU A 115 22.61 -47.26 -14.02
N ARG A 116 22.39 -46.93 -15.30
CA ARG A 116 21.38 -45.96 -15.73
C ARG A 116 19.95 -46.46 -15.58
N LEU A 117 19.72 -47.77 -15.63
CA LEU A 117 18.41 -48.35 -15.35
C LEU A 117 18.12 -48.34 -13.84
N ASP A 118 19.15 -48.55 -13.02
CA ASP A 118 19.04 -48.59 -11.56
C ASP A 118 18.93 -47.18 -10.94
N ARG A 119 19.36 -46.11 -11.64
CA ARG A 119 19.20 -44.71 -11.22
C ARG A 119 17.81 -44.18 -11.59
N HIS A 120 16.90 -44.13 -10.63
CA HIS A 120 15.66 -43.38 -10.76
C HIS A 120 15.93 -41.86 -10.70
N PRO A 121 15.26 -41.01 -11.53
CA PRO A 121 15.47 -39.56 -11.58
C PRO A 121 15.13 -38.78 -10.30
N VAL A 122 14.68 -39.47 -9.24
CA VAL A 122 14.07 -38.85 -8.06
C VAL A 122 15.13 -38.40 -7.03
N GLU A 123 16.30 -39.02 -7.01
CA GLU A 123 17.27 -38.81 -5.91
C GLU A 123 18.31 -37.70 -6.16
N GLU A 124 18.54 -37.27 -7.40
CA GLU A 124 19.47 -36.15 -7.72
C GLU A 124 18.81 -34.75 -7.65
N ALA A 125 17.48 -34.67 -7.48
CA ALA A 125 16.75 -33.40 -7.51
C ALA A 125 16.80 -32.59 -6.20
N ILE A 126 17.33 -33.15 -5.11
CA ILE A 126 17.30 -32.52 -3.78
C ILE A 126 18.59 -31.76 -3.45
N ALA A 127 19.72 -32.04 -4.11
CA ALA A 127 21.02 -31.55 -3.65
C ALA A 127 21.56 -30.25 -4.31
N SER A 128 21.04 -29.80 -5.45
CA SER A 128 21.46 -28.50 -6.02
C SER A 128 20.50 -27.96 -7.07
N LYS A 129 19.38 -27.36 -6.66
CA LYS A 129 18.61 -26.54 -7.60
C LYS A 129 19.28 -25.17 -7.70
N SER A 130 19.82 -24.83 -8.87
CA SER A 130 20.20 -23.45 -9.14
C SER A 130 18.96 -22.56 -9.04
N LEU A 131 19.11 -21.29 -8.63
CA LEU A 131 17.97 -20.34 -8.58
C LEU A 131 17.17 -20.33 -9.91
N THR A 132 17.86 -20.51 -11.03
CA THR A 132 17.25 -20.65 -12.36
C THR A 132 16.33 -21.88 -12.46
N GLN A 133 16.72 -23.03 -11.92
CA GLN A 133 15.89 -24.24 -11.93
C GLN A 133 14.69 -24.12 -10.99
N ILE A 134 14.86 -23.47 -9.84
CA ILE A 134 13.75 -23.15 -8.92
C ILE A 134 12.76 -22.22 -9.61
N ASN A 135 13.24 -21.11 -10.18
CA ASN A 135 12.40 -20.14 -10.88
C ASN A 135 11.68 -20.79 -12.07
N ARG A 136 12.35 -21.65 -12.84
CA ARG A 136 11.71 -22.38 -13.94
C ARG A 136 10.64 -23.35 -13.44
N ALA A 137 10.88 -24.06 -12.34
CA ALA A 137 9.90 -24.97 -11.76
C ALA A 137 8.67 -24.21 -11.23
N VAL A 138 8.89 -23.06 -10.58
CA VAL A 138 7.82 -22.17 -10.12
C VAL A 138 7.01 -21.62 -11.30
N GLN A 139 7.68 -21.14 -12.36
CA GLN A 139 7.00 -20.66 -13.57
C GLN A 139 6.16 -21.75 -14.24
N LEU A 140 6.69 -22.97 -14.36
CA LEU A 140 5.94 -24.10 -14.93
C LEU A 140 4.75 -24.49 -14.04
N TYR A 141 4.90 -24.45 -12.71
CA TYR A 141 3.79 -24.66 -11.79
C TYR A 141 2.69 -23.61 -12.04
N CYS A 142 3.05 -22.33 -12.04
CA CYS A 142 2.10 -21.23 -12.27
C CYS A 142 1.33 -21.42 -13.58
N LEU A 143 2.03 -21.65 -14.70
CA LEU A 143 1.40 -21.84 -16.02
C LEU A 143 0.46 -23.06 -16.07
N ASN A 144 0.89 -24.20 -15.51
CA ASN A 144 0.06 -25.41 -15.49
C ASN A 144 -1.18 -25.21 -14.62
N GLU A 145 -1.04 -24.47 -13.52
CA GLU A 145 -2.15 -24.21 -12.60
C GLU A 145 -3.16 -23.22 -13.18
N GLU A 146 -2.69 -22.19 -13.90
CA GLU A 146 -3.55 -21.31 -14.72
C GLU A 146 -4.38 -22.13 -15.72
N GLU A 147 -3.73 -22.99 -16.51
CA GLU A 147 -4.41 -23.84 -17.50
C GLU A 147 -5.41 -24.80 -16.84
N ARG A 148 -5.03 -25.44 -15.73
CA ARG A 148 -5.91 -26.36 -14.99
C ARG A 148 -7.17 -25.66 -14.49
N LEU A 149 -7.03 -24.45 -13.93
CA LEU A 149 -8.16 -23.70 -13.37
C LEU A 149 -9.10 -23.18 -14.47
N GLU A 150 -8.57 -22.71 -15.60
CA GLU A 150 -9.39 -22.32 -16.76
C GLU A 150 -10.06 -23.53 -17.45
N GLN A 151 -9.43 -24.72 -17.42
CA GLN A 151 -10.07 -25.97 -17.87
C GLN A 151 -11.19 -26.43 -16.93
N LEU A 152 -11.04 -26.23 -15.62
CA LEU A 152 -12.07 -26.56 -14.63
C LEU A 152 -13.31 -25.68 -14.75
N ASP A 153 -13.12 -24.39 -15.05
CA ASP A 153 -14.22 -23.46 -15.31
C ASP A 153 -13.80 -22.36 -16.28
N SER A 154 -14.17 -22.53 -17.55
CA SER A 154 -13.82 -21.61 -18.65
C SER A 154 -14.43 -20.22 -18.52
N ARG A 155 -15.31 -19.99 -17.53
CA ARG A 155 -15.88 -18.67 -17.23
C ARG A 155 -14.88 -17.76 -16.54
N PHE A 156 -13.73 -18.25 -16.09
CA PHE A 156 -12.69 -17.43 -15.47
C PHE A 156 -11.51 -17.17 -16.42
N SER A 157 -10.87 -16.03 -16.23
CA SER A 157 -9.50 -15.78 -16.65
C SER A 157 -8.63 -15.85 -15.41
N THR A 158 -7.62 -16.71 -15.40
CA THR A 158 -6.80 -16.97 -14.21
C THR A 158 -5.36 -16.50 -14.44
N SER A 159 -4.76 -15.87 -13.43
CA SER A 159 -3.32 -15.70 -13.33
C SER A 159 -2.82 -16.27 -12.00
N VAL A 160 -1.73 -17.01 -12.03
CA VAL A 160 -1.10 -17.61 -10.84
C VAL A 160 0.33 -17.11 -10.74
N THR A 161 0.65 -16.47 -9.62
CA THR A 161 2.01 -15.99 -9.32
C THR A 161 2.53 -16.61 -8.05
N TRP A 162 3.83 -16.46 -7.76
CA TRP A 162 4.42 -16.94 -6.50
C TRP A 162 4.71 -15.76 -5.57
N GLY A 163 3.94 -15.66 -4.49
CA GLY A 163 4.11 -14.66 -3.45
C GLY A 163 5.06 -15.12 -2.33
N GLU A 164 5.14 -14.33 -1.27
CA GLU A 164 6.02 -14.59 -0.11
C GLU A 164 5.68 -15.90 0.61
N HIS A 165 4.40 -16.29 0.62
CA HIS A 165 3.90 -17.43 1.39
C HIS A 165 3.37 -18.58 0.53
N GLY A 166 3.60 -18.55 -0.79
CA GLY A 166 3.13 -19.57 -1.73
C GLY A 166 2.43 -18.99 -2.95
N PRO A 167 1.68 -19.82 -3.70
CA PRO A 167 0.99 -19.38 -4.91
C PRO A 167 -0.14 -18.39 -4.60
N VAL A 168 -0.28 -17.38 -5.45
CA VAL A 168 -1.34 -16.37 -5.42
C VAL A 168 -2.15 -16.52 -6.69
N HIS A 169 -3.43 -16.87 -6.52
CA HIS A 169 -4.37 -17.09 -7.62
C HIS A 169 -5.25 -15.86 -7.78
N GLU A 170 -5.13 -15.16 -8.91
CA GLU A 170 -6.02 -14.08 -9.32
C GLU A 170 -7.00 -14.62 -10.36
N MET A 171 -8.30 -14.55 -10.08
CA MET A 171 -9.34 -15.05 -10.97
C MET A 171 -10.31 -13.92 -11.32
N ARG A 172 -10.55 -13.72 -12.62
CA ARG A 172 -11.50 -12.73 -13.15
C ARG A 172 -12.59 -13.42 -13.93
N ALA A 173 -13.84 -13.25 -13.52
CA ALA A 173 -14.98 -13.79 -14.27
C ALA A 173 -15.11 -13.06 -15.62
N ARG A 174 -15.23 -13.83 -16.71
CA ARG A 174 -15.44 -13.35 -18.09
C ARG A 174 -16.91 -13.04 -18.37
N GLU A 175 -17.81 -13.60 -17.57
CA GLU A 175 -19.25 -13.41 -17.63
C GLU A 175 -19.83 -13.33 -16.20
N PRO A 176 -21.06 -12.80 -16.01
CA PRO A 176 -21.69 -12.77 -14.70
C PRO A 176 -21.86 -14.17 -14.10
N ILE A 177 -21.35 -14.34 -12.89
CA ILE A 177 -21.50 -15.57 -12.09
C ILE A 177 -22.18 -15.25 -10.76
N ALA A 178 -22.91 -16.21 -10.21
CA ALA A 178 -23.61 -16.08 -8.93
C ALA A 178 -23.03 -17.07 -7.90
N PRO A 179 -21.80 -16.84 -7.40
CA PRO A 179 -21.23 -17.68 -6.36
C PRO A 179 -22.05 -17.55 -5.07
N ARG A 180 -22.16 -18.66 -4.33
CA ARG A 180 -22.77 -18.69 -3.01
C ARG A 180 -21.67 -18.76 -1.96
N ILE A 181 -21.64 -17.77 -1.08
CA ILE A 181 -20.75 -17.74 0.08
C ILE A 181 -21.57 -18.13 1.31
N THR A 182 -21.19 -19.22 1.97
CA THR A 182 -21.76 -19.63 3.26
C THR A 182 -20.74 -19.34 4.35
N MET A 183 -21.17 -18.78 5.47
CA MET A 183 -20.30 -18.44 6.61
C MET A 183 -20.80 -19.12 7.87
N ASN A 184 -19.87 -19.73 8.61
CA ASN A 184 -20.14 -20.39 9.88
C ASN A 184 -19.58 -19.57 11.06
N GLY A 185 -19.92 -19.95 12.29
CA GLY A 185 -19.41 -19.31 13.51
C GLY A 185 -20.35 -18.28 14.15
N GLU A 186 -19.98 -17.82 15.35
CA GLU A 186 -20.80 -16.91 16.17
C GLU A 186 -20.89 -15.50 15.57
N ASP A 187 -19.80 -14.98 14.99
CA ASP A 187 -19.73 -13.64 14.42
C ASP A 187 -20.36 -13.50 13.02
N ARG A 188 -20.93 -14.60 12.48
CA ARG A 188 -21.43 -14.66 11.09
C ARG A 188 -22.38 -13.51 10.73
N HIS A 189 -23.21 -13.06 11.67
CA HIS A 189 -24.19 -12.03 11.40
C HIS A 189 -23.52 -10.66 11.17
N ALA A 190 -22.53 -10.32 11.99
CA ALA A 190 -21.77 -9.08 11.85
C ALA A 190 -20.96 -9.09 10.54
N VAL A 191 -20.31 -10.21 10.23
CA VAL A 191 -19.51 -10.36 9.00
C VAL A 191 -20.38 -10.27 7.75
N LEU A 192 -21.51 -11.00 7.69
CA LEU A 192 -22.45 -10.93 6.57
C LEU A 192 -23.05 -9.53 6.40
N THR A 193 -23.30 -8.83 7.50
CA THR A 193 -23.79 -7.44 7.46
C THR A 193 -22.75 -6.51 6.85
N ALA A 194 -21.48 -6.65 7.25
CA ALA A 194 -20.37 -5.87 6.69
C ALA A 194 -20.09 -6.18 5.22
N ILE A 195 -20.23 -7.45 4.80
CA ILE A 195 -20.13 -7.85 3.39
C ILE A 195 -21.25 -7.21 2.56
N ARG A 196 -22.49 -7.29 3.04
CA ARG A 196 -23.64 -6.64 2.36
C ARG A 196 -23.45 -5.15 2.23
N ASP A 197 -23.01 -4.47 3.29
CA ASP A 197 -22.69 -3.04 3.26
C ASP A 197 -21.67 -2.68 2.15
N VAL A 198 -20.62 -3.49 1.97
CA VAL A 198 -19.66 -3.31 0.87
C VAL A 198 -20.29 -3.56 -0.50
N LEU A 199 -21.13 -4.59 -0.65
CA LEU A 199 -21.81 -4.86 -1.91
C LEU A 199 -22.89 -3.83 -2.25
N ASP A 200 -23.52 -3.23 -1.25
CA ASP A 200 -24.59 -2.25 -1.41
C ASP A 200 -24.04 -0.85 -1.69
N TYR A 201 -22.99 -0.42 -1.00
CA TYR A 201 -22.48 0.96 -1.08
C TYR A 201 -21.02 1.07 -1.53
N GLY A 202 -20.28 -0.02 -1.61
CA GLY A 202 -18.87 -0.03 -1.99
C GLY A 202 -17.88 0.04 -0.81
N GLY A 203 -16.60 0.06 -1.13
CA GLY A 203 -15.49 0.18 -0.20
C GLY A 203 -14.78 -1.16 -0.01
N SER A 204 -14.08 -1.33 1.13
CA SER A 204 -13.38 -2.57 1.43
C SER A 204 -13.50 -2.96 2.91
N ARG A 205 -13.48 -4.27 3.15
CA ARG A 205 -13.46 -4.89 4.48
C ARG A 205 -12.57 -6.12 4.47
N SER A 206 -11.88 -6.35 5.59
CA SER A 206 -11.13 -7.59 5.82
C SER A 206 -11.44 -8.16 7.20
N PHE A 207 -11.41 -9.48 7.27
CA PHE A 207 -11.77 -10.29 8.42
C PHE A 207 -10.68 -11.34 8.62
N GLU A 208 -10.49 -11.79 9.86
CA GLU A 208 -9.50 -12.80 10.21
C GLU A 208 -10.18 -14.07 10.72
N ASN A 209 -9.57 -15.23 10.44
CA ASN A 209 -10.00 -16.55 10.93
C ASN A 209 -11.48 -16.84 10.68
N VAL A 210 -11.94 -16.62 9.44
CA VAL A 210 -13.35 -16.79 9.07
C VAL A 210 -13.58 -18.18 8.51
N ASP A 211 -14.59 -18.89 9.00
CA ASP A 211 -15.02 -20.15 8.42
C ASP A 211 -15.99 -19.89 7.25
N ILE A 212 -15.52 -20.13 6.03
CA ILE A 212 -16.26 -19.89 4.79
C ILE A 212 -16.34 -21.14 3.92
N LYS A 213 -17.42 -21.21 3.16
CA LYS A 213 -17.59 -22.15 2.05
C LYS A 213 -18.03 -21.41 0.81
N LEU A 214 -17.26 -21.54 -0.27
CA LEU A 214 -17.57 -20.97 -1.58
C LEU A 214 -18.14 -22.04 -2.51
N GLU A 215 -19.30 -21.77 -3.09
CA GLU A 215 -19.99 -22.65 -4.03
C GLU A 215 -20.35 -21.88 -5.31
N GLY A 216 -20.62 -22.59 -6.41
CA GLY A 216 -21.00 -22.00 -7.70
C GLY A 216 -19.94 -22.11 -8.81
N SER A 217 -18.77 -22.66 -8.48
CA SER A 217 -17.76 -23.09 -9.44
C SER A 217 -16.89 -24.23 -8.87
N PRO A 218 -16.44 -25.19 -9.71
CA PRO A 218 -15.46 -26.20 -9.30
C PRO A 218 -14.13 -25.61 -8.82
N VAL A 219 -13.75 -24.39 -9.25
CA VAL A 219 -12.48 -23.75 -8.84
C VAL A 219 -12.46 -23.38 -7.35
N PHE A 220 -13.62 -23.36 -6.69
CA PHE A 220 -13.75 -23.04 -5.27
C PHE A 220 -13.65 -24.24 -4.34
N ALA A 221 -13.47 -25.46 -4.86
CA ALA A 221 -13.50 -26.69 -4.07
C ALA A 221 -12.46 -26.73 -2.93
N GLU A 222 -11.38 -25.97 -3.05
CA GLU A 222 -10.31 -25.89 -2.05
C GLU A 222 -10.55 -24.82 -0.97
N VAL A 223 -11.60 -24.01 -1.09
CA VAL A 223 -11.91 -22.87 -0.20
C VAL A 223 -13.02 -23.23 0.82
N ASP A 224 -12.99 -24.46 1.34
CA ASP A 224 -13.91 -24.94 2.38
C ASP A 224 -13.19 -25.00 3.73
N GLY A 225 -13.62 -24.17 4.68
CA GLY A 225 -13.14 -24.14 6.06
C GLY A 225 -12.61 -22.78 6.52
N VAL A 226 -11.76 -22.82 7.56
CA VAL A 226 -11.23 -21.61 8.20
C VAL A 226 -10.14 -20.97 7.35
N VAL A 227 -10.42 -19.78 6.82
CA VAL A 227 -9.45 -18.94 6.13
C VAL A 227 -8.82 -17.93 7.09
N LYS A 228 -7.48 -17.79 7.04
CA LYS A 228 -6.75 -16.85 7.91
C LYS A 228 -7.19 -15.41 7.71
N ARG A 229 -7.44 -15.03 6.45
CA ARG A 229 -7.88 -13.69 6.07
C ARG A 229 -8.88 -13.78 4.92
N PHE A 230 -10.03 -13.16 5.10
CA PHE A 230 -11.02 -12.96 4.05
C PHE A 230 -11.19 -11.45 3.82
N ALA A 231 -11.09 -10.99 2.58
CA ALA A 231 -11.29 -9.59 2.24
C ALA A 231 -12.24 -9.44 1.06
N ILE A 232 -13.07 -8.41 1.13
CA ILE A 232 -13.99 -8.02 0.06
C ILE A 232 -13.82 -6.54 -0.23
N SER A 233 -13.86 -6.19 -1.50
CA SER A 233 -13.87 -4.80 -1.95
C SER A 233 -14.64 -4.68 -3.25
N THR A 234 -15.17 -3.48 -3.52
CA THR A 234 -15.64 -3.11 -4.86
C THR A 234 -14.55 -2.38 -5.62
N GLU A 235 -14.76 -2.19 -6.93
CA GLU A 235 -13.85 -1.41 -7.76
C GLU A 235 -13.74 0.01 -7.22
N VAL A 236 -12.50 0.48 -7.07
CA VAL A 236 -12.17 1.81 -6.57
C VAL A 236 -11.64 2.65 -7.72
N ARG A 237 -12.13 3.89 -7.83
CA ARG A 237 -11.68 4.88 -8.82
C ARG A 237 -11.25 6.15 -8.13
N GLU A 238 -10.24 6.81 -8.68
CA GLU A 238 -9.86 8.15 -8.24
C GLU A 238 -11.00 9.13 -8.51
N SER A 239 -11.21 10.05 -7.56
CA SER A 239 -12.25 11.06 -7.65
C SER A 239 -11.84 12.35 -6.95
N THR A 240 -12.39 13.46 -7.43
CA THR A 240 -12.39 14.72 -6.70
C THR A 240 -13.83 15.04 -6.32
N LEU A 241 -14.07 15.13 -5.02
CA LEU A 241 -15.35 15.54 -4.45
C LEU A 241 -15.27 17.01 -4.07
N SER A 242 -16.01 17.86 -4.78
CA SER A 242 -16.17 19.27 -4.45
C SER A 242 -17.42 19.44 -3.59
N VAL A 243 -17.25 20.00 -2.39
CA VAL A 243 -18.36 20.23 -1.47
C VAL A 243 -18.49 21.72 -1.19
N ALA A 244 -19.65 22.29 -1.53
CA ALA A 244 -20.00 23.67 -1.23
C ALA A 244 -20.86 23.73 0.04
N PHE A 245 -20.38 24.47 1.03
CA PHE A 245 -21.03 24.71 2.32
C PHE A 245 -21.50 26.17 2.40
N GLY A 246 -22.81 26.42 2.42
CA GLY A 246 -23.32 27.77 2.63
C GLY A 246 -24.85 27.85 2.67
N SER A 247 -25.37 28.97 3.17
CA SER A 247 -26.82 29.28 3.11
C SER A 247 -27.20 30.02 1.81
N SER A 248 -26.22 30.55 1.09
CA SER A 248 -26.36 31.22 -0.22
C SER A 248 -25.12 30.90 -1.08
N GLU A 249 -25.19 31.16 -2.40
CA GLU A 249 -24.03 30.96 -3.29
C GLU A 249 -22.90 31.97 -3.05
N GLU A 250 -23.22 33.16 -2.55
CA GLU A 250 -22.24 34.22 -2.27
C GLU A 250 -21.38 33.93 -1.01
N ASP A 251 -21.93 33.19 -0.04
CA ASP A 251 -21.24 32.81 1.20
C ASP A 251 -20.72 31.35 1.19
N ALA A 252 -20.80 30.68 0.05
CA ALA A 252 -20.47 29.26 -0.05
C ALA A 252 -18.96 29.02 0.06
N VAL A 253 -18.55 28.27 1.08
CA VAL A 253 -17.19 27.74 1.21
C VAL A 253 -17.11 26.45 0.40
N VAL A 254 -16.32 26.46 -0.67
CA VAL A 254 -16.06 25.27 -1.49
C VAL A 254 -14.79 24.58 -1.02
N VAL A 255 -14.87 23.28 -0.79
CA VAL A 255 -13.74 22.43 -0.42
C VAL A 255 -13.64 21.27 -1.39
N ASP A 256 -12.48 21.13 -2.02
CA ASP A 256 -12.16 20.00 -2.89
C ASP A 256 -11.45 18.92 -2.08
N PHE A 257 -12.03 17.73 -2.10
CA PHE A 257 -11.51 16.54 -1.47
C PHE A 257 -10.99 15.60 -2.55
N ILE A 258 -9.70 15.30 -2.47
CA ILE A 258 -9.05 14.36 -3.38
C ILE A 258 -9.07 12.99 -2.71
N GLY A 259 -9.55 11.99 -3.43
CA GLY A 259 -9.55 10.62 -2.95
C GLY A 259 -10.21 9.67 -3.93
N GLU A 260 -11.10 8.85 -3.41
CA GLU A 260 -11.55 7.63 -4.07
C GLU A 260 -13.07 7.47 -3.94
N ILE A 261 -13.67 6.93 -5.00
CA ILE A 261 -15.06 6.49 -5.02
C ILE A 261 -15.11 4.99 -5.29
N SER A 262 -16.05 4.34 -4.63
CA SER A 262 -16.39 2.94 -4.86
C SER A 262 -17.91 2.80 -4.83
N GLY A 263 -18.46 1.93 -5.68
CA GLY A 263 -19.90 1.77 -5.86
C GLY A 263 -20.38 0.36 -5.54
N GLY A 264 -21.65 0.26 -5.15
CA GLY A 264 -22.38 -0.98 -4.97
C GLY A 264 -23.77 -0.95 -5.62
N ALA A 265 -24.61 -1.91 -5.25
CA ALA A 265 -25.94 -2.09 -5.81
C ALA A 265 -26.93 -0.96 -5.43
N LEU A 266 -26.82 -0.42 -4.22
CA LEU A 266 -27.71 0.61 -3.69
C LEU A 266 -27.12 2.02 -3.82
N GLY A 267 -25.79 2.15 -3.86
CA GLY A 267 -25.18 3.46 -3.69
C GLY A 267 -23.68 3.55 -3.93
N TYR A 268 -23.08 4.61 -3.39
CA TYR A 268 -21.66 4.88 -3.48
C TYR A 268 -21.08 5.26 -2.13
N ARG A 269 -19.79 4.93 -1.94
CA ARG A 269 -18.95 5.38 -0.85
C ARG A 269 -17.81 6.20 -1.43
N ILE A 270 -17.69 7.42 -0.94
CA ILE A 270 -16.68 8.39 -1.38
C ILE A 270 -15.84 8.76 -0.17
N GLY A 271 -14.53 8.54 -0.28
CA GLY A 271 -13.56 8.93 0.73
C GLY A 271 -12.62 9.97 0.13
N GLY A 272 -12.34 11.04 0.85
CA GLY A 272 -11.43 12.07 0.35
C GLY A 272 -10.76 12.88 1.44
N SER A 273 -9.68 13.55 1.06
CA SER A 273 -8.93 14.43 1.96
C SER A 273 -8.69 15.80 1.34
N ALA A 274 -8.69 16.81 2.20
CA ALA A 274 -8.38 18.19 1.88
C ALA A 274 -7.36 18.73 2.90
N TYR A 275 -6.73 19.85 2.55
CA TYR A 275 -5.80 20.58 3.44
C TYR A 275 -4.69 19.69 4.00
N ASP A 276 -4.01 18.93 3.14
CA ASP A 276 -2.92 18.00 3.50
C ASP A 276 -3.31 16.98 4.58
N GLY A 277 -4.57 16.51 4.52
CA GLY A 277 -5.11 15.49 5.41
C GLY A 277 -5.58 16.01 6.78
N LEU A 278 -5.62 17.33 6.97
CA LEU A 278 -6.24 17.94 8.16
C LEU A 278 -7.76 17.78 8.16
N LEU A 279 -8.37 17.67 6.98
CA LEU A 279 -9.79 17.46 6.82
C LEU A 279 -10.01 16.23 5.93
N ARG A 280 -10.73 15.23 6.44
CA ARG A 280 -11.16 14.06 5.68
C ARG A 280 -12.66 13.95 5.69
N VAL A 281 -13.21 13.48 4.58
CA VAL A 281 -14.64 13.22 4.40
C VAL A 281 -14.85 11.75 4.06
N GLU A 282 -15.84 11.16 4.70
CA GLU A 282 -16.41 9.88 4.30
C GLU A 282 -17.89 10.11 4.02
N LEU A 283 -18.29 9.84 2.78
CA LEU A 283 -19.66 10.04 2.31
C LEU A 283 -20.22 8.69 1.86
N GLN A 284 -21.44 8.41 2.27
CA GLN A 284 -22.25 7.31 1.75
C GLN A 284 -23.53 7.89 1.14
N TYR A 285 -23.75 7.61 -0.14
CA TYR A 285 -24.92 8.05 -0.89
C TYR A 285 -25.83 6.87 -1.21
N ASP A 286 -27.12 7.01 -0.97
CA ASP A 286 -28.15 6.05 -1.36
C ASP A 286 -28.89 6.52 -2.62
N ARG A 287 -28.87 5.74 -3.71
CA ARG A 287 -29.51 6.14 -4.98
C ARG A 287 -31.04 6.15 -4.91
N ALA A 288 -31.62 5.27 -4.09
CA ALA A 288 -33.07 5.10 -4.01
C ALA A 288 -33.71 6.23 -3.19
N THR A 289 -33.18 6.51 -2.01
CA THR A 289 -33.70 7.58 -1.16
C THR A 289 -33.12 8.96 -1.51
N ARG A 290 -31.99 8.98 -2.23
CA ARG A 290 -31.15 10.17 -2.45
C ARG A 290 -30.59 10.78 -1.17
N ASP A 291 -30.57 10.00 -0.08
CA ASP A 291 -29.98 10.44 1.17
C ASP A 291 -28.45 10.40 1.08
N VAL A 292 -27.84 11.34 1.77
CA VAL A 292 -26.39 11.45 1.90
C VAL A 292 -26.05 11.40 3.39
N ASN A 293 -25.25 10.43 3.79
CA ASN A 293 -24.60 10.42 5.09
C ASN A 293 -23.16 10.91 4.92
N VAL A 294 -22.77 11.94 5.66
CA VAL A 294 -21.43 12.53 5.61
C VAL A 294 -20.82 12.51 6.99
N LYS A 295 -19.62 11.96 7.09
CA LYS A 295 -18.76 12.03 8.26
C LYS A 295 -17.54 12.87 7.93
N LEU A 296 -17.19 13.75 8.87
CA LEU A 296 -16.00 14.59 8.78
C LEU A 296 -15.02 14.16 9.87
N HIS A 297 -13.75 14.04 9.49
CA HIS A 297 -12.67 13.70 10.40
C HIS A 297 -11.60 14.80 10.35
N PHE A 298 -11.17 15.25 11.53
CA PHE A 298 -10.19 16.32 11.68
C PHE A 298 -8.86 15.75 12.16
N GLY A 299 -7.83 15.80 11.31
CA GLY A 299 -6.50 15.29 11.59
C GLY A 299 -5.60 16.31 12.28
N LEU A 300 -6.07 16.93 13.38
CA LEU A 300 -5.43 18.08 14.02
C LEU A 300 -4.02 17.77 14.58
N ASP A 301 -3.73 16.50 14.91
CA ASP A 301 -2.41 16.04 15.36
C ASP A 301 -1.28 16.36 14.36
N ARG A 302 -1.61 16.56 13.07
CA ARG A 302 -0.66 17.02 12.05
C ARG A 302 -0.07 18.40 12.34
N TRP A 303 -0.63 19.14 13.29
CA TRP A 303 -0.11 20.41 13.78
C TRP A 303 0.81 20.26 15.00
N SER A 304 0.90 19.09 15.62
CA SER A 304 1.76 18.82 16.77
C SER A 304 3.19 19.37 16.56
N ARG A 305 3.70 20.10 17.55
CA ARG A 305 5.04 20.73 17.58
C ARG A 305 5.34 21.77 16.48
N LYS A 306 4.38 22.11 15.61
CA LYS A 306 4.56 23.18 14.59
C LYS A 306 4.42 24.57 15.24
N PRO A 307 5.12 25.60 14.71
CA PRO A 307 4.96 26.97 15.20
C PRO A 307 3.52 27.47 15.02
N LEU A 308 2.94 28.08 16.05
CA LEU A 308 1.56 28.56 16.05
C LEU A 308 1.32 29.52 14.90
N LEU A 309 2.22 30.46 14.63
CA LEU A 309 2.04 31.43 13.55
C LEU A 309 2.10 30.81 12.14
N ARG A 310 2.68 29.61 11.99
CA ARG A 310 2.93 28.95 10.68
C ARG A 310 2.16 27.63 10.52
N LEU A 311 1.01 27.49 11.18
CA LEU A 311 0.14 26.34 10.98
C LEU A 311 -0.42 26.28 9.55
N PRO A 312 -0.18 25.19 8.80
CA PRO A 312 -0.64 25.06 7.42
C PRO A 312 -2.17 25.00 7.38
N HIS A 313 -2.76 25.69 6.40
CA HIS A 313 -4.21 25.75 6.13
C HIS A 313 -5.10 26.26 7.28
N PHE A 314 -4.54 26.83 8.35
CA PHE A 314 -5.32 27.37 9.47
C PHE A 314 -6.43 28.34 9.06
N PRO A 315 -6.19 29.37 8.20
CA PRO A 315 -7.26 30.28 7.78
C PRO A 315 -8.41 29.58 7.05
N LYS A 316 -8.09 28.57 6.21
CA LYS A 316 -9.08 27.79 5.45
C LYS A 316 -9.93 26.92 6.38
N LEU A 317 -9.31 26.26 7.36
CA LEU A 317 -10.03 25.49 8.38
C LEU A 317 -10.90 26.37 9.28
N MET A 318 -10.42 27.56 9.66
CA MET A 318 -11.22 28.52 10.41
C MET A 318 -12.47 28.94 9.62
N GLN A 319 -12.30 29.31 8.35
CA GLN A 319 -13.43 29.65 7.46
C GLN A 319 -14.42 28.48 7.32
N PHE A 320 -13.91 27.26 7.12
CA PHE A 320 -14.71 26.04 7.07
C PHE A 320 -15.51 25.80 8.35
N SER A 321 -14.89 25.92 9.53
CA SER A 321 -15.56 25.72 10.82
C SER A 321 -16.71 26.71 11.04
N ARG A 322 -16.56 27.95 10.57
CA ARG A 322 -17.60 28.99 10.65
C ARG A 322 -18.78 28.67 9.73
N ALA A 323 -18.52 28.15 8.54
CA ALA A 323 -19.57 27.72 7.63
C ALA A 323 -20.40 26.58 8.23
N LEU A 324 -19.74 25.56 8.81
CA LEU A 324 -20.40 24.41 9.44
C LEU A 324 -21.34 24.76 10.61
N ARG A 325 -21.15 25.89 11.29
CA ARG A 325 -21.99 26.30 12.44
C ARG A 325 -23.39 26.72 12.05
N LYS A 326 -23.62 27.15 10.81
CA LYS A 326 -24.97 27.46 10.30
C LYS A 326 -25.64 26.14 9.93
N ARG A 327 -26.98 26.03 10.03
CA ARG A 327 -27.68 24.92 9.34
C ARG A 327 -27.35 25.06 7.85
N THR A 328 -26.48 24.19 7.35
CA THR A 328 -25.83 24.39 6.06
C THR A 328 -26.44 23.41 5.07
N ASP A 329 -27.11 23.95 4.06
CA ASP A 329 -27.44 23.15 2.89
C ASP A 329 -26.12 22.88 2.15
N MET A 330 -25.90 21.62 1.81
CA MET A 330 -24.67 21.18 1.17
C MET A 330 -24.97 20.84 -0.29
N LYS A 331 -24.22 21.44 -1.20
CA LYS A 331 -24.18 21.02 -2.60
C LYS A 331 -22.92 20.21 -2.81
N LEU A 332 -23.09 18.97 -3.26
CA LEU A 332 -22.02 18.06 -3.61
C LEU A 332 -21.89 18.04 -5.12
N ALA A 333 -20.67 18.14 -5.62
CA ALA A 333 -20.36 17.87 -7.01
C ALA A 333 -19.23 16.84 -7.02
N LEU A 334 -19.55 15.65 -7.54
CA LEU A 334 -18.55 14.63 -7.77
C LEU A 334 -17.95 14.81 -9.16
N THR A 335 -16.63 14.69 -9.29
CA THR A 335 -15.95 14.58 -10.59
C THR A 335 -15.09 13.32 -10.59
N THR A 336 -15.40 12.40 -11.50
CA THR A 336 -14.59 11.21 -11.79
C THR A 336 -13.80 11.41 -13.08
N ALA A 337 -12.78 10.57 -13.31
CA ALA A 337 -11.95 10.64 -14.52
C ALA A 337 -12.75 10.49 -15.84
N ASP A 338 -13.97 9.92 -15.77
CA ASP A 338 -14.85 9.63 -16.91
C ASP A 338 -15.96 10.69 -17.13
N GLU A 339 -15.82 11.90 -16.55
CA GLU A 339 -16.69 13.08 -16.75
C GLU A 339 -18.18 12.98 -16.33
N GLU A 340 -18.51 12.32 -15.22
CA GLU A 340 -19.87 12.40 -14.66
C GLU A 340 -19.93 13.40 -13.49
N ARG A 341 -20.65 14.53 -13.69
CA ARG A 341 -20.99 15.49 -12.63
C ARG A 341 -22.34 15.16 -12.03
N GLU A 342 -22.35 14.36 -10.97
CA GLU A 342 -23.56 14.17 -10.17
C GLU A 342 -23.65 15.27 -9.10
N ILE A 343 -24.74 16.05 -9.14
CA ILE A 343 -25.01 17.10 -8.15
C ILE A 343 -26.03 16.57 -7.14
N CYS A 344 -25.55 16.16 -5.97
CA CYS A 344 -26.42 15.81 -4.85
C CYS A 344 -26.62 17.02 -3.94
N ARG A 345 -27.84 17.21 -3.44
CA ARG A 345 -28.12 18.17 -2.36
C ARG A 345 -28.37 17.37 -1.10
N GLY A 346 -27.59 17.64 -0.06
CA GLY A 346 -27.71 16.98 1.23
C GLY A 346 -27.79 17.99 2.37
N ARG A 347 -28.18 17.51 3.54
CA ARG A 347 -28.06 18.26 4.79
C ARG A 347 -26.99 17.58 5.64
N LEU A 348 -25.95 18.32 6.01
CA LEU A 348 -24.93 17.83 6.93
C LEU A 348 -25.38 18.10 8.36
N ASP A 349 -25.55 17.06 9.17
CA ASP A 349 -25.62 17.20 10.63
C ASP A 349 -24.21 17.06 11.20
N ALA A 350 -23.48 18.17 11.29
CA ALA A 350 -22.10 18.19 11.75
C ALA A 350 -21.97 17.99 13.27
N GLY A 351 -23.10 17.91 14.00
CA GLY A 351 -23.19 17.55 15.41
C GLY A 351 -22.20 18.27 16.33
N ASP A 352 -21.78 17.56 17.38
CA ASP A 352 -20.85 18.06 18.39
C ASP A 352 -19.44 18.29 17.83
N ALA A 353 -18.99 17.48 16.87
CA ALA A 353 -17.64 17.57 16.31
C ALA A 353 -17.35 18.94 15.69
N SER A 354 -18.33 19.54 15.01
CA SER A 354 -18.21 20.89 14.44
C SER A 354 -18.05 21.98 15.51
N ARG A 355 -18.77 21.84 16.64
CA ARG A 355 -18.68 22.77 17.77
C ARG A 355 -17.32 22.70 18.44
N HIS A 356 -16.83 21.48 18.69
CA HIS A 356 -15.51 21.24 19.28
C HIS A 356 -14.40 21.78 18.37
N LEU A 357 -14.45 21.51 17.05
CA LEU A 357 -13.49 22.07 16.10
C LEU A 357 -13.48 23.60 16.15
N HIS A 358 -14.65 24.23 16.11
CA HIS A 358 -14.72 25.68 16.08
C HIS A 358 -14.18 26.30 17.38
N ALA A 359 -14.49 25.72 18.55
CA ALA A 359 -13.94 26.14 19.82
C ALA A 359 -12.40 26.03 19.83
N PHE A 360 -11.87 24.88 19.42
CA PHE A 360 -10.43 24.64 19.30
C PHE A 360 -9.74 25.66 18.38
N LEU A 361 -10.29 25.89 17.19
CA LEU A 361 -9.71 26.84 16.24
C LEU A 361 -9.79 28.29 16.73
N THR A 362 -10.83 28.63 17.50
CA THR A 362 -11.00 29.96 18.10
C THR A 362 -9.94 30.20 19.17
N GLU A 363 -9.72 29.20 20.04
CA GLU A 363 -8.66 29.26 21.03
C GLU A 363 -7.27 29.42 20.38
N LEU A 364 -6.99 28.62 19.33
CA LEU A 364 -5.77 28.79 18.56
C LEU A 364 -5.66 30.19 17.92
N GLN A 365 -6.77 30.79 17.48
CA GLN A 365 -6.75 32.15 16.94
C GLN A 365 -6.28 33.16 18.00
N PHE A 366 -6.73 33.00 19.25
CA PHE A 366 -6.31 33.84 20.37
C PHE A 366 -4.84 33.63 20.73
N LEU A 367 -4.41 32.39 20.88
CA LEU A 367 -3.00 32.06 21.16
C LEU A 367 -2.06 32.59 20.07
N ARG A 368 -2.48 32.53 18.79
CA ARG A 368 -1.73 33.13 17.67
C ARG A 368 -1.63 34.65 17.78
N LYS A 369 -2.67 35.34 18.25
CA LYS A 369 -2.62 36.80 18.48
C LYS A 369 -1.61 37.13 19.57
N ILE A 370 -1.62 36.39 20.68
CA ILE A 370 -0.66 36.55 21.77
C ILE A 370 0.77 36.29 21.28
N ASP A 371 1.01 35.15 20.62
CA ASP A 371 2.33 34.81 20.06
C ASP A 371 2.84 35.89 19.09
N ALA A 372 1.98 36.40 18.21
CA ALA A 372 2.32 37.46 17.28
C ALA A 372 2.65 38.80 17.98
N PHE A 373 1.87 39.18 18.99
CA PHE A 373 2.07 40.44 19.71
C PHE A 373 3.38 40.44 20.51
N PHE A 374 3.69 39.33 21.19
CA PHE A 374 4.86 39.23 22.05
C PHE A 374 6.11 38.67 21.35
N GLY A 375 5.95 38.02 20.19
CA GLY A 375 7.03 37.36 19.46
C GLY A 375 7.61 36.15 20.20
N LEU A 376 6.74 35.26 20.66
CA LEU A 376 7.10 34.18 21.60
C LEU A 376 7.67 32.93 20.91
N ASP A 377 7.40 32.73 19.61
CA ASP A 377 7.71 31.51 18.85
C ASP A 377 7.07 30.26 19.49
N VAL A 378 5.81 30.40 19.93
CA VAL A 378 5.08 29.29 20.56
C VAL A 378 4.85 28.18 19.53
N ARG A 379 5.00 26.94 19.99
CA ARG A 379 4.70 25.75 19.21
C ARG A 379 3.47 25.05 19.75
N MET A 380 2.76 24.38 18.86
CA MET A 380 1.68 23.47 19.24
C MET A 380 2.19 22.43 20.25
N PRO A 381 1.39 22.10 21.27
CA PRO A 381 1.70 21.02 22.19
C PRO A 381 1.78 19.66 21.45
N GLU A 382 2.34 18.67 22.14
CA GLU A 382 2.39 17.31 21.60
C GLU A 382 0.99 16.69 21.51
N ASP A 383 0.25 16.76 22.62
CA ASP A 383 -1.17 16.50 22.71
C ASP A 383 -1.94 17.77 22.34
N VAL A 384 -2.63 17.77 21.19
CA VAL A 384 -3.36 18.94 20.72
C VAL A 384 -4.53 19.32 21.63
N ASP A 385 -5.07 18.38 22.40
CA ASP A 385 -6.17 18.66 23.33
C ASP A 385 -5.76 19.59 24.48
N ASP A 386 -4.46 19.72 24.76
CA ASP A 386 -3.92 20.68 25.74
C ASP A 386 -4.25 22.13 25.38
N VAL A 387 -4.53 22.43 24.10
CA VAL A 387 -5.01 23.75 23.67
C VAL A 387 -6.31 24.12 24.35
N LEU A 388 -7.26 23.19 24.46
CA LEU A 388 -8.54 23.45 25.10
C LEU A 388 -8.46 23.40 26.63
N ARG A 389 -7.45 22.74 27.21
CA ARG A 389 -7.28 22.68 28.67
C ARG A 389 -6.98 24.05 29.28
N GLY A 390 -6.27 24.92 28.55
CA GLY A 390 -5.97 26.29 28.96
C GLY A 390 -6.93 27.35 28.41
N ALA A 391 -8.05 26.95 27.81
CA ALA A 391 -8.96 27.90 27.17
C ALA A 391 -9.51 28.92 28.18
N GLY A 392 -9.40 30.20 27.84
CA GLY A 392 -9.83 31.32 28.68
C GLY A 392 -8.83 31.76 29.76
N GLU A 393 -7.71 31.03 29.98
CA GLU A 393 -6.69 31.45 30.96
C GLU A 393 -6.02 32.78 30.59
N HIS A 394 -6.06 33.15 29.31
CA HIS A 394 -5.39 34.34 28.78
C HIS A 394 -6.36 35.42 28.28
N ASP A 395 -7.64 35.36 28.64
CA ASP A 395 -8.66 36.33 28.21
C ASP A 395 -8.29 37.77 28.57
N GLU A 396 -7.72 37.99 29.76
CA GLU A 396 -7.25 39.31 30.20
C GLU A 396 -6.09 39.83 29.34
N ILE A 397 -5.16 38.95 28.97
CA ILE A 397 -4.03 39.28 28.11
C ILE A 397 -4.53 39.60 26.70
N LEU A 398 -5.46 38.80 26.19
CA LEU A 398 -6.08 39.01 24.89
C LEU A 398 -6.84 40.34 24.85
N ALA A 399 -7.64 40.66 25.87
CA ALA A 399 -8.38 41.92 25.96
C ALA A 399 -7.44 43.13 25.92
N LEU A 400 -6.25 43.01 26.51
CA LEU A 400 -5.22 44.03 26.49
C LEU A 400 -4.53 44.12 25.11
N VAL A 401 -4.21 43.00 24.47
CA VAL A 401 -3.65 42.97 23.10
C VAL A 401 -4.64 43.53 22.07
N ASP A 402 -5.92 43.18 22.20
CA ASP A 402 -7.01 43.58 21.30
C ASP A 402 -7.69 44.90 21.72
N ILE A 403 -7.12 45.66 22.66
CA ILE A 403 -7.74 46.90 23.16
C ILE A 403 -8.07 47.92 22.05
N HIS A 404 -7.32 47.86 20.93
CA HIS A 404 -7.52 48.68 19.75
C HIS A 404 -8.71 48.24 18.87
N GLU A 405 -9.17 46.99 19.00
CA GLU A 405 -10.35 46.44 18.31
C GLU A 405 -11.65 46.67 19.10
N SER A 406 -11.56 47.08 20.37
CA SER A 406 -12.72 47.34 21.22
C SER A 406 -13.60 48.49 20.68
N GLN A 407 -14.91 48.26 20.64
CA GLN A 407 -15.89 49.32 20.35
C GLN A 407 -16.18 50.22 21.56
N GLU A 408 -15.73 49.82 22.75
CA GLU A 408 -15.92 50.61 23.96
C GLU A 408 -14.92 51.76 24.00
N GLN A 409 -15.41 53.00 24.06
CA GLN A 409 -14.56 54.19 24.20
C GLN A 409 -13.98 54.34 25.62
N GLY A 410 -14.43 53.53 26.59
CA GLY A 410 -14.05 53.65 27.99
C GLY A 410 -13.37 52.38 28.50
N VAL A 411 -12.27 52.54 29.23
CA VAL A 411 -11.59 51.46 29.95
C VAL A 411 -11.69 51.75 31.44
N THR A 412 -12.08 50.76 32.24
CA THR A 412 -12.04 50.87 33.70
C THR A 412 -10.77 50.21 34.20
N MET A 413 -9.96 50.95 34.96
CA MET A 413 -8.69 50.44 35.49
C MET A 413 -8.59 50.73 36.98
N THR A 414 -8.02 49.77 37.72
CA THR A 414 -7.65 49.95 39.11
C THR A 414 -6.17 50.32 39.17
N LEU A 415 -5.86 51.51 39.66
CA LEU A 415 -4.49 51.99 39.80
C LEU A 415 -4.14 52.11 41.27
N VAL A 416 -2.91 51.74 41.63
CA VAL A 416 -2.33 52.03 42.95
C VAL A 416 -1.36 53.18 42.75
N PRO A 417 -1.73 54.42 43.13
CA PRO A 417 -0.85 55.57 42.97
C PRO A 417 0.44 55.38 43.77
N ASN A 418 1.58 55.65 43.15
CA ASN A 418 2.84 55.81 43.88
C ASN A 418 2.82 57.15 44.67
N GLU A 419 3.94 57.51 45.31
CA GLU A 419 4.02 58.73 46.12
C GLU A 419 3.69 60.03 45.34
N SER A 420 3.71 60.02 44.00
CA SER A 420 3.37 61.16 43.13
C SER A 420 1.90 61.15 42.69
N VAL A 421 0.99 61.37 43.65
CA VAL A 421 -0.47 61.41 43.42
C VAL A 421 -0.91 62.69 42.65
N ASN A 422 -0.06 63.72 42.58
CA ASN A 422 -0.43 65.06 42.11
C ASN A 422 -0.85 65.12 40.63
N GLU A 423 -0.15 64.43 39.73
CA GLU A 423 -0.46 64.47 38.29
C GLU A 423 -1.81 63.79 37.97
N LEU A 424 -2.08 62.67 38.65
CA LEU A 424 -3.31 61.91 38.52
C LEU A 424 -4.51 62.70 39.06
N VAL A 425 -4.32 63.37 40.21
CA VAL A 425 -5.34 64.27 40.81
C VAL A 425 -5.62 65.46 39.90
N LEU A 426 -4.59 66.08 39.31
CA LEU A 426 -4.73 67.17 38.34
C LEU A 426 -5.47 66.72 37.08
N ALA A 427 -5.17 65.53 36.56
CA ALA A 427 -5.86 64.97 35.40
C ALA A 427 -7.34 64.72 35.69
N VAL A 428 -7.67 64.19 36.88
CA VAL A 428 -9.05 63.97 37.32
C VAL A 428 -9.78 65.29 37.56
N GLN A 429 -9.18 66.28 38.23
CA GLN A 429 -9.85 67.55 38.56
C GLN A 429 -10.12 68.44 37.34
N ASN A 430 -9.21 68.44 36.36
CA ASN A 430 -9.31 69.35 35.21
C ASN A 430 -10.30 68.86 34.14
N HIS A 431 -10.66 67.57 34.14
CA HIS A 431 -11.51 66.93 33.10
C HIS A 431 -11.06 67.21 31.66
N LYS A 432 -9.79 67.58 31.45
CA LYS A 432 -9.23 67.85 30.13
C LYS A 432 -8.68 66.57 29.52
N PRO A 433 -8.86 66.36 28.20
CA PRO A 433 -8.21 65.28 27.49
C PRO A 433 -6.69 65.37 27.65
N ASN A 434 -6.07 64.30 28.13
CA ASN A 434 -4.62 64.18 28.25
C ASN A 434 -4.15 62.89 27.57
N ALA A 435 -2.88 62.87 27.15
CA ALA A 435 -2.23 61.64 26.73
C ALA A 435 -2.00 60.75 27.95
N VAL A 436 -2.43 59.50 27.86
CA VAL A 436 -2.25 58.49 28.91
C VAL A 436 -1.39 57.38 28.36
N LYS A 437 -0.38 56.99 29.14
CA LYS A 437 0.44 55.80 28.95
C LYS A 437 0.44 54.99 30.24
N LEU A 438 0.03 53.74 30.18
CA LEU A 438 0.00 52.82 31.30
C LEU A 438 0.83 51.60 30.95
N THR A 439 1.76 51.24 31.82
CA THR A 439 2.59 50.04 31.63
C THR A 439 2.06 48.94 32.55
N GLN A 440 1.63 47.83 31.97
CA GLN A 440 1.17 46.65 32.68
C GLN A 440 2.18 45.52 32.52
N LYS A 441 2.59 44.94 33.65
CA LYS A 441 3.41 43.73 33.66
C LYS A 441 2.53 42.50 33.49
N VAL A 442 2.87 41.66 32.51
CA VAL A 442 2.12 40.47 32.14
C VAL A 442 3.03 39.24 32.21
N ASP A 443 2.63 38.26 33.02
CA ASP A 443 3.25 36.94 33.06
C ASP A 443 2.51 35.98 32.13
N ILE A 444 3.16 35.54 31.07
CA ILE A 444 2.58 34.61 30.09
C ILE A 444 3.02 33.20 30.44
N ASN A 445 2.05 32.32 30.70
CA ASN A 445 2.27 30.89 30.87
C ASN A 445 1.45 30.15 29.81
N LEU A 446 2.10 29.44 28.89
CA LEU A 446 1.44 28.67 27.82
C LEU A 446 1.97 27.24 27.82
N PHE A 447 1.07 26.25 27.77
CA PHE A 447 1.42 24.83 27.74
C PHE A 447 2.39 24.41 28.86
N GLY A 448 2.20 24.97 30.06
CA GLY A 448 3.08 24.72 31.22
C GLY A 448 4.45 25.42 31.17
N GLN A 449 4.70 26.28 30.18
CA GLN A 449 5.95 27.03 30.04
C GLN A 449 5.73 28.50 30.40
N ARG A 450 6.58 29.04 31.29
CA ARG A 450 6.63 30.48 31.58
C ARG A 450 7.45 31.18 30.51
N LEU A 451 6.81 32.08 29.77
CA LEU A 451 7.39 32.79 28.62
C LEU A 451 7.67 34.28 28.91
N GLY A 452 7.21 34.81 30.04
CA GLY A 452 7.42 36.20 30.50
C GLY A 452 8.22 36.31 31.82
N PRO A 453 8.21 37.48 32.48
CA PRO A 453 7.27 38.59 32.32
C PRO A 453 7.59 39.52 31.13
N TYR A 454 6.56 40.19 30.62
CA TYR A 454 6.66 41.27 29.64
C TYR A 454 6.00 42.53 30.18
N ASP A 455 6.49 43.69 29.76
CA ASP A 455 5.83 44.97 29.99
C ASP A 455 5.03 45.34 28.72
N VAL A 456 3.76 45.71 28.91
CA VAL A 456 2.88 46.15 27.83
C VAL A 456 2.45 47.58 28.10
N ASP A 457 2.75 48.45 27.15
CA ASP A 457 2.31 49.84 27.17
C ASP A 457 0.95 49.94 26.50
N VAL A 458 -0.04 50.41 27.27
CA VAL A 458 -1.37 50.77 26.81
C VAL A 458 -1.45 52.29 26.74
N GLU A 459 -1.66 52.82 25.54
CA GLU A 459 -1.55 54.24 25.23
C GLU A 459 -2.80 54.77 24.54
N CYS A 460 -3.22 55.99 24.91
CA CYS A 460 -4.23 56.74 24.18
C CYS A 460 -3.92 58.26 24.24
N PRO A 461 -3.90 58.96 23.09
CA PRO A 461 -3.42 60.34 23.02
C PRO A 461 -4.37 61.36 23.66
N ASN A 462 -5.68 61.07 23.74
CA ASN A 462 -6.68 61.97 24.28
C ASN A 462 -7.70 61.18 25.11
N VAL A 463 -7.50 61.17 26.43
CA VAL A 463 -8.37 60.48 27.40
C VAL A 463 -8.87 61.46 28.45
N VAL A 464 -10.15 61.36 28.76
CA VAL A 464 -10.76 61.98 29.95
C VAL A 464 -10.78 60.95 31.07
N VAL A 465 -10.19 61.28 32.22
CA VAL A 465 -10.06 60.40 33.38
C VAL A 465 -11.07 60.80 34.45
N MET A 466 -11.91 59.85 34.88
CA MET A 466 -12.96 60.07 35.87
C MET A 466 -12.87 59.01 36.97
N PRO A 467 -13.02 59.35 38.26
CA PRO A 467 -13.07 58.37 39.34
C PRO A 467 -14.43 57.63 39.33
N VAL A 468 -14.40 56.33 39.63
CA VAL A 468 -15.63 55.54 39.81
C VAL A 468 -16.09 55.70 41.26
N GLY A 469 -17.09 56.57 41.48
CA GLY A 469 -17.64 56.88 42.80
C GLY A 469 -16.90 58.00 43.56
N PRO A 470 -17.31 58.31 44.81
CA PRO A 470 -16.63 59.31 45.63
C PRO A 470 -15.30 58.77 46.14
N VAL A 471 -14.19 59.21 45.52
CA VAL A 471 -12.84 58.72 45.88
C VAL A 471 -11.95 59.88 46.32
N THR A 472 -11.26 59.70 47.46
CA THR A 472 -10.13 60.54 47.86
C THR A 472 -8.84 59.82 47.46
N MET A 473 -8.11 60.35 46.49
CA MET A 473 -6.88 59.71 46.00
C MET A 473 -5.76 59.84 47.05
N GLN A 474 -5.20 58.71 47.47
CA GLN A 474 -4.09 58.64 48.43
C GLN A 474 -3.03 57.68 47.89
N ALA A 475 -1.77 57.93 48.25
CA ALA A 475 -0.67 57.04 47.89
C ALA A 475 -0.92 55.64 48.46
N SER A 476 -0.60 54.60 47.68
CA SER A 476 -0.79 53.18 48.05
C SER A 476 -2.25 52.71 48.24
N VAL A 477 -3.25 53.56 48.02
CA VAL A 477 -4.67 53.17 48.07
C VAL A 477 -5.16 52.92 46.64
N PRO A 478 -5.68 51.72 46.32
CA PRO A 478 -6.23 51.44 44.99
C PRO A 478 -7.40 52.37 44.66
N VAL A 479 -7.40 52.94 43.46
CA VAL A 479 -8.48 53.77 42.94
C VAL A 479 -8.96 53.23 41.61
N GLN A 480 -10.27 53.07 41.46
CA GLN A 480 -10.88 52.77 40.17
C GLN A 480 -11.10 54.06 39.37
N LEU A 481 -10.53 54.08 38.17
CA LEU A 481 -10.68 55.16 37.21
C LEU A 481 -11.38 54.63 35.96
N GLN A 482 -12.37 55.37 35.51
CA GLN A 482 -12.93 55.25 34.17
C GLN A 482 -12.20 56.21 33.25
N MET A 483 -11.55 55.66 32.23
CA MET A 483 -10.76 56.39 31.25
C MET A 483 -11.45 56.35 29.90
N LYS A 484 -12.02 57.47 29.46
CA LYS A 484 -12.78 57.56 28.21
C LYS A 484 -11.97 58.26 27.12
N ALA A 485 -11.70 57.57 26.04
CA ALA A 485 -11.11 58.14 24.83
C ALA A 485 -12.07 59.18 24.22
N VAL A 486 -11.53 60.34 23.84
CA VAL A 486 -12.28 61.37 23.13
C VAL A 486 -12.60 60.88 21.71
N GLU A 487 -13.68 61.39 21.12
CA GLU A 487 -14.06 61.06 19.73
C GLU A 487 -12.88 61.23 18.77
N GLY A 488 -12.58 60.17 18.00
CA GLY A 488 -11.43 60.10 17.09
C GLY A 488 -10.12 59.58 17.71
N ALA A 489 -9.99 59.51 19.03
CA ALA A 489 -8.87 58.86 19.70
C ALA A 489 -9.13 57.36 19.90
N ARG A 490 -8.06 56.54 19.89
CA ARG A 490 -8.14 55.10 20.10
C ARG A 490 -7.06 54.65 21.07
N TRP A 491 -7.39 53.63 21.85
CA TRP A 491 -6.43 52.89 22.64
C TRP A 491 -5.56 52.04 21.74
N THR A 492 -4.29 51.92 22.10
CA THR A 492 -3.31 51.07 21.44
C THR A 492 -2.52 50.32 22.48
N ALA A 493 -2.11 49.09 22.17
CA ALA A 493 -1.20 48.31 23.00
C ALA A 493 0.08 48.04 22.21
N ARG A 494 1.24 48.11 22.88
CA ARG A 494 2.52 47.68 22.33
C ARG A 494 3.36 47.02 23.40
N LYS A 495 4.11 45.98 23.03
CA LYS A 495 5.19 45.47 23.87
C LYS A 495 6.21 46.60 24.08
N ALA A 496 6.51 46.91 25.34
CA ALA A 496 7.39 48.00 25.74
C ALA A 496 8.85 47.79 25.32
#